data_AF-A0A7Y8RWT2-F1
#
_entry.id   AF-A0A7Y8RWT2-F1
#
_cell.length_a   1.000
_cell.length_b   1.000
_cell.length_c   1.000
_cell.angle_alpha   90.00
_cell.angle_beta   90.00
_cell.angle_gamma   90.00
#
_symmetry.space_group_name_H-M   'P 1'
#
loop_
_entity.id
_entity.type
_entity.pdbx_description
1 polymer ?
#
loop_
_entity_poly.entity_id
_entity_poly.type
_entity_poly.pdbx_seq_one_letter_code
_entity_poly.pdbx_strand_id
1 'polypeptide(L)'
;MIDQTLLRSKIKEVTKHPLVKNFLSNPGYERLFNHVLEHPDSEEAECLDREFKRFYKNIRMIKYINSMIRIFSVDFDKRVRKNRERFPLMIDDSPNLSEPPRGDLLDDVLDREEDLSEHLQDQMLYEAFLQLTDKQKKVLAQIYLHGVSMQEIADSLGESRQNISRIHKRAIEKIRVLLNSQAEGNDNSESAR
;
A
#
# COMPACT_ATOMS: atom_id res chain seq x y z
N MET A 1 0.92 -37.77 -7.69
CA MET A 1 2.01 -37.40 -6.77
C MET A 1 2.37 -35.96 -7.08
N ILE A 2 1.93 -35.02 -6.24
CA ILE A 2 2.26 -33.60 -6.41
C ILE A 2 3.74 -33.45 -6.06
N ASP A 3 4.48 -32.85 -6.99
CA ASP A 3 5.92 -32.77 -7.05
C ASP A 3 6.48 -31.96 -5.86
N GLN A 4 6.73 -32.63 -4.72
CA GLN A 4 7.27 -32.04 -3.48
C GLN A 4 8.60 -31.30 -3.73
N THR A 5 9.34 -31.73 -4.75
CA THR A 5 10.57 -31.11 -5.26
C THR A 5 10.34 -29.72 -5.83
N LEU A 6 9.27 -29.54 -6.60
CA LEU A 6 8.90 -28.26 -7.20
C LEU A 6 8.42 -27.27 -6.12
N LEU A 7 7.65 -27.75 -5.15
CA LEU A 7 7.16 -26.94 -4.03
C LEU A 7 8.32 -26.41 -3.17
N ARG A 8 9.29 -27.28 -2.83
CA ARG A 8 10.50 -26.89 -2.09
C ARG A 8 11.38 -25.90 -2.86
N SER A 9 11.42 -26.00 -4.20
CA SER A 9 12.16 -25.04 -5.03
C SER A 9 11.50 -23.65 -5.04
N LYS A 10 10.17 -23.57 -5.17
CA LYS A 10 9.42 -22.31 -5.11
C LYS A 10 9.47 -21.68 -3.71
N ILE A 11 9.40 -22.47 -2.65
CA ILE A 11 9.54 -21.99 -1.26
C ILE A 11 10.93 -21.38 -1.04
N LYS A 12 11.99 -21.94 -1.63
CA LYS A 12 13.35 -21.37 -1.57
C LYS A 12 13.47 -20.02 -2.30
N GLU A 13 12.62 -19.73 -3.27
CA GLU A 13 12.57 -18.42 -3.91
C GLU A 13 11.76 -17.42 -3.07
N VAL A 14 10.61 -17.84 -2.54
CA VAL A 14 9.76 -17.00 -1.69
C VAL A 14 10.45 -16.61 -0.39
N THR A 15 11.25 -17.50 0.19
CA THR A 15 12.05 -17.22 1.41
C THR A 15 13.20 -16.23 1.20
N LYS A 16 13.61 -15.97 -0.05
CA LYS A 16 14.59 -14.91 -0.35
C LYS A 16 14.00 -13.51 -0.27
N HIS A 17 12.67 -13.36 -0.26
CA HIS A 17 12.04 -12.05 -0.19
C HIS A 17 12.35 -11.38 1.17
N PRO A 18 12.78 -10.10 1.21
CA PRO A 18 13.15 -9.41 2.45
C PRO A 18 12.07 -9.47 3.54
N LEU A 19 10.80 -9.40 3.13
CA LEU A 19 9.65 -9.51 4.02
C LEU A 19 9.53 -10.89 4.67
N VAL A 20 9.74 -11.96 3.90
CA VAL A 20 9.68 -13.33 4.41
C VAL A 20 10.89 -13.62 5.29
N LYS A 21 12.06 -13.10 4.94
CA LYS A 21 13.26 -13.18 5.78
C LYS A 21 13.06 -12.46 7.13
N ASN A 22 12.48 -11.27 7.12
CA ASN A 22 12.16 -10.55 8.36
C ASN A 22 11.10 -11.27 9.19
N PHE A 23 10.10 -11.89 8.54
CA PHE A 23 9.11 -12.71 9.21
C PHE A 23 9.71 -13.97 9.86
N LEU A 24 10.58 -14.69 9.13
CA LEU A 24 11.27 -15.89 9.59
C LEU A 24 12.45 -15.60 10.52
N SER A 25 12.79 -14.33 10.78
CA SER A 25 13.83 -13.96 11.74
C SER A 25 13.41 -14.26 13.19
N ASN A 26 12.12 -14.50 13.45
CA ASN A 26 11.64 -14.98 14.74
C ASN A 26 11.77 -16.51 14.81
N PRO A 27 12.54 -17.06 15.77
CA PRO A 27 12.74 -18.50 15.90
C PRO A 27 11.45 -19.29 16.17
N GLY A 28 10.39 -18.64 16.65
CA GLY A 28 9.06 -19.25 16.78
C GLY A 28 8.35 -19.47 15.45
N TYR A 29 8.38 -18.47 14.55
CA TYR A 29 7.73 -18.56 13.23
C TYR A 29 8.53 -19.44 12.25
N GLU A 30 9.85 -19.51 12.39
CA GLU A 30 10.69 -20.43 11.62
C GLU A 30 10.40 -21.90 11.95
N ARG A 31 10.20 -22.23 13.22
CA ARG A 31 9.83 -23.58 13.66
C ARG A 31 8.44 -23.98 13.16
N LEU A 32 7.47 -23.07 13.24
CA LEU A 32 6.12 -23.29 12.72
C LEU A 32 6.14 -23.48 11.19
N PHE A 33 6.94 -22.68 10.48
CA PHE A 33 7.11 -22.77 9.03
C PHE A 33 7.72 -24.11 8.60
N ASN A 34 8.73 -24.59 9.34
CA ASN A 34 9.33 -25.90 9.08
C ASN A 34 8.36 -27.06 9.41
N HIS A 35 7.55 -26.94 10.46
CA HIS A 35 6.50 -27.93 10.80
C HIS A 35 5.41 -28.02 9.72
N VAL A 36 4.92 -26.88 9.22
CA VAL A 36 3.94 -26.83 8.12
C VAL A 36 4.51 -27.38 6.80
N LEU A 37 5.84 -27.33 6.62
CA LEU A 37 6.52 -27.95 5.48
C LEU A 37 6.55 -29.48 5.54
N GLU A 38 6.50 -30.06 6.75
CA GLU A 38 6.58 -31.50 7.00
C GLU A 38 5.19 -32.13 7.11
N HIS A 39 4.21 -31.39 7.65
CA HIS A 39 2.80 -31.80 7.72
C HIS A 39 1.88 -30.66 7.25
N PRO A 40 1.24 -30.77 6.07
CA PRO A 40 0.28 -29.79 5.57
C PRO A 40 -1.07 -29.87 6.31
N ASP A 41 -1.04 -30.08 7.62
CA ASP A 41 -2.24 -30.28 8.42
C ASP A 41 -2.95 -28.94 8.69
N SER A 42 -4.27 -28.97 8.61
CA SER A 42 -5.10 -27.85 8.16
C SER A 42 -5.22 -26.67 9.14
N GLU A 43 -4.75 -26.77 10.39
CA GLU A 43 -4.89 -25.70 11.39
C GLU A 43 -3.60 -24.88 11.62
N GLU A 44 -2.44 -25.52 11.55
CA GLU A 44 -1.15 -24.87 11.79
C GLU A 44 -0.74 -23.98 10.61
N ALA A 45 -1.07 -24.41 9.38
CA ALA A 45 -0.88 -23.64 8.17
C ALA A 45 -1.76 -22.37 8.16
N GLU A 46 -3.01 -22.48 8.59
CA GLU A 46 -3.90 -21.32 8.72
C GLU A 46 -3.43 -20.35 9.81
N CYS A 47 -2.93 -20.88 10.94
CA CYS A 47 -2.37 -20.06 12.00
C CYS A 47 -1.17 -19.26 11.50
N LEU A 48 -0.27 -19.91 10.76
CA LEU A 48 0.90 -19.28 10.16
C LEU A 48 0.52 -18.20 9.14
N ASP A 49 -0.47 -18.48 8.28
CA ASP A 49 -0.98 -17.52 7.30
C ASP A 49 -1.62 -16.29 7.98
N ARG A 50 -2.40 -16.50 9.05
CA ARG A 50 -2.97 -15.40 9.85
C ARG A 50 -1.88 -14.52 10.46
N GLU A 51 -0.84 -15.12 11.03
CA GLU A 51 0.28 -14.39 11.63
C GLU A 51 1.11 -13.65 10.56
N PHE A 52 1.36 -14.27 9.41
CA PHE A 52 2.03 -13.63 8.29
C PHE A 52 1.23 -12.42 7.76
N LYS A 53 -0.09 -12.58 7.58
CA LYS A 53 -1.00 -11.49 7.21
C LYS A 53 -0.95 -10.34 8.21
N ARG A 54 -0.91 -10.63 9.52
CA ARG A 54 -0.78 -9.61 10.57
C ARG A 54 0.56 -8.87 10.48
N PHE A 55 1.66 -9.60 10.31
CA PHE A 55 2.99 -9.01 10.17
C PHE A 55 3.09 -8.08 8.95
N TYR A 56 2.61 -8.54 7.79
CA TYR A 56 2.61 -7.74 6.57
C TYR A 56 1.70 -6.50 6.71
N LYS A 57 0.52 -6.63 7.34
CA LYS A 57 -0.36 -5.49 7.64
C LYS A 57 0.35 -4.41 8.46
N ASN A 58 1.13 -4.80 9.47
CA ASN A 58 1.87 -3.85 10.30
C ASN A 58 2.94 -3.09 9.49
N ILE A 59 3.72 -3.78 8.67
CA ILE A 59 4.72 -3.15 7.79
C ILE A 59 4.04 -2.15 6.85
N ARG A 60 2.92 -2.53 6.25
CA ARG A 60 2.18 -1.66 5.35
C ARG A 60 1.53 -0.48 6.07
N MET A 61 1.08 -0.66 7.31
CA MET A 61 0.56 0.43 8.14
C MET A 61 1.66 1.46 8.42
N ILE A 62 2.88 1.02 8.69
CA ILE A 62 4.05 1.90 8.84
C ILE A 62 4.34 2.63 7.51
N LYS A 63 4.37 1.94 6.36
CA LYS A 63 4.52 2.57 5.02
C LYS A 63 3.47 3.65 4.80
N TYR A 64 2.22 3.37 5.15
CA TYR A 64 1.10 4.29 5.00
C TYR A 64 1.23 5.52 5.91
N ILE A 65 1.58 5.34 7.18
CA ILE A 65 1.80 6.45 8.12
C ILE A 65 2.99 7.30 7.65
N ASN A 66 4.09 6.70 7.20
CA ASN A 66 5.24 7.44 6.67
C ASN A 66 4.87 8.26 5.43
N SER A 67 4.09 7.66 4.53
CA SER A 67 3.57 8.36 3.35
C SER A 67 2.68 9.54 3.76
N MET A 68 1.80 9.34 4.76
CA MET A 68 1.01 10.45 5.31
C MET A 68 1.89 11.55 5.89
N ILE A 69 2.87 11.22 6.73
CA ILE A 69 3.77 12.21 7.34
C ILE A 69 4.44 13.03 6.24
N ARG A 70 4.97 12.39 5.19
CA ARG A 70 5.55 13.07 4.03
C ARG A 70 4.55 14.01 3.35
N ILE A 71 3.33 13.54 3.07
CA ILE A 71 2.28 14.36 2.44
C ILE A 71 1.95 15.57 3.33
N PHE A 72 1.74 15.34 4.63
CA PHE A 72 1.41 16.41 5.57
C PHE A 72 2.52 17.45 5.68
N SER A 73 3.80 17.03 5.70
CA SER A 73 4.95 17.94 5.67
C SER A 73 4.97 18.78 4.40
N VAL A 74 4.82 18.15 3.23
CA VAL A 74 4.79 18.86 1.94
C VAL A 74 3.62 19.85 1.88
N ASP A 75 2.43 19.44 2.31
CA ASP A 75 1.25 20.30 2.33
C ASP A 75 1.38 21.45 3.33
N PHE A 76 2.03 21.21 4.47
CA PHE A 76 2.35 22.26 5.44
C PHE A 76 3.28 23.31 4.82
N ASP A 77 4.39 22.89 4.22
CA ASP A 77 5.34 23.79 3.57
C ASP A 77 4.69 24.58 2.42
N LYS A 78 3.84 23.92 1.61
CA LYS A 78 3.04 24.59 0.56
C LYS A 78 2.14 25.68 1.14
N ARG A 79 1.44 25.40 2.24
CA ARG A 79 0.58 26.39 2.92
C ARG A 79 1.38 27.56 3.45
N VAL A 80 2.52 27.30 4.09
CA VAL A 80 3.42 28.34 4.62
C VAL A 80 3.95 29.21 3.49
N ARG A 81 4.46 28.61 2.40
CA ARG A 81 4.98 29.34 1.24
C ARG A 81 3.92 30.23 0.59
N LYS A 82 2.72 29.70 0.33
CA LYS A 82 1.61 30.50 -0.24
C LYS A 82 1.19 31.65 0.66
N ASN A 83 1.24 31.46 1.98
CA ASN A 83 0.95 32.53 2.93
C ASN A 83 2.03 33.61 2.92
N ARG A 84 3.31 33.23 2.84
CA ARG A 84 4.44 34.16 2.69
C ARG A 84 4.40 34.94 1.37
N GLU A 85 4.02 34.29 0.27
CA GLU A 85 3.83 34.96 -1.04
C GLU A 85 2.66 35.95 -1.00
N ARG A 86 1.57 35.61 -0.30
CA ARG A 86 0.37 36.46 -0.20
C ARG A 86 0.53 37.64 0.74
N PHE A 87 1.32 37.46 1.81
CA PHE A 87 1.64 38.49 2.79
C PHE A 87 3.17 38.58 2.95
N PRO A 88 3.88 39.16 1.97
CA PRO A 88 5.32 39.37 2.10
C PRO A 88 5.55 40.28 3.31
N LEU A 89 6.17 39.74 4.36
CA LEU A 89 6.67 40.55 5.46
C LEU A 89 7.86 41.32 4.90
N MET A 90 7.70 42.63 4.70
CA MET A 90 8.80 43.53 4.42
C MET A 90 9.68 43.63 5.67
N ILE A 91 10.62 42.70 5.87
CA ILE A 91 11.81 42.83 6.73
C ILE A 91 12.86 41.85 6.19
N ASP A 92 13.91 42.47 5.63
CA ASP A 92 15.28 42.07 5.32
C ASP A 92 15.63 40.60 4.98
N ASP A 93 16.28 40.45 3.84
CA ASP A 93 16.73 39.21 3.22
C ASP A 93 17.83 38.49 4.04
N SER A 94 17.65 37.19 4.26
CA SER A 94 18.78 36.29 4.43
C SER A 94 18.46 34.93 3.81
N PRO A 95 19.17 34.50 2.76
CA PRO A 95 19.00 33.19 2.17
C PRO A 95 19.91 32.21 2.92
N ASN A 96 19.35 31.14 3.46
CA ASN A 96 19.95 29.80 3.48
C ASN A 96 19.19 28.90 4.46
N LEU A 97 18.32 28.05 3.91
CA LEU A 97 17.98 26.79 4.56
C LEU A 97 18.09 25.71 3.48
N SER A 98 19.27 25.10 3.41
CA SER A 98 19.50 23.89 2.64
C SER A 98 18.52 22.80 3.05
N GLU A 99 17.84 22.23 2.07
CA GLU A 99 17.03 21.02 2.23
C GLU A 99 17.90 19.86 2.74
N PRO A 100 17.44 19.05 3.71
CA PRO A 100 18.19 17.90 4.16
C PRO A 100 18.12 16.78 3.11
N PRO A 101 19.18 15.96 2.96
CA PRO A 101 19.21 14.88 1.99
C PRO A 101 18.19 13.80 2.39
N ARG A 102 17.27 13.51 1.46
CA ARG A 102 16.41 12.31 1.52
C ARG A 102 17.23 11.13 1.01
N GLY A 103 17.40 10.12 1.86
CA GLY A 103 18.01 8.85 1.50
C GLY A 103 18.39 8.09 2.74
N ASP A 104 17.44 7.34 3.30
CA ASP A 104 17.72 6.32 4.31
C ASP A 104 17.64 4.95 3.63
N LEU A 105 18.38 3.98 4.14
CA LEU A 105 18.56 2.61 3.62
C LEU A 105 17.22 1.84 3.41
N LEU A 106 16.12 2.41 3.95
CA LEU A 106 14.76 1.92 3.85
C LEU A 106 14.08 2.29 2.52
N ASP A 107 14.44 3.40 1.87
CA ASP A 107 13.92 3.80 0.54
C ASP A 107 14.36 2.77 -0.52
N ASP A 108 15.61 2.30 -0.47
CA ASP A 108 16.18 1.34 -1.43
C ASP A 108 15.48 -0.04 -1.43
N VAL A 109 14.83 -0.42 -0.32
CA VAL A 109 14.06 -1.66 -0.20
C VAL A 109 12.62 -1.48 -0.69
N LEU A 110 12.13 -0.23 -0.76
CA LEU A 110 10.72 0.12 -0.95
C LEU A 110 10.40 0.81 -2.29
N ASP A 111 11.41 1.23 -3.06
CA ASP A 111 11.28 1.95 -4.34
C ASP A 111 11.22 1.04 -5.59
N ARG A 112 11.04 -0.27 -5.41
CA ARG A 112 10.62 -1.09 -6.56
C ARG A 112 9.21 -0.64 -6.92
N GLU A 113 9.04 -0.15 -8.14
CA GLU A 113 7.75 0.29 -8.69
C GLU A 113 6.70 -0.84 -8.56
N GLU A 114 5.99 -0.87 -7.44
CA GLU A 114 5.02 -1.91 -7.12
C GLU A 114 3.64 -1.45 -7.60
N ASP A 115 2.98 -2.28 -8.41
CA ASP A 115 1.58 -2.03 -8.79
C ASP A 115 0.72 -1.98 -7.51
N LEU A 116 -0.17 -0.99 -7.41
CA LEU A 116 -1.05 -0.82 -6.26
C LEU A 116 -1.88 -2.09 -6.00
N SER A 117 -2.15 -2.88 -7.05
CA SER A 117 -2.87 -4.14 -6.98
C SER A 117 -2.14 -5.22 -6.18
N GLU A 118 -0.81 -5.29 -6.23
CA GLU A 118 0.03 -6.26 -5.52
C GLU A 118 0.01 -6.05 -4.00
N HIS A 119 -0.44 -4.88 -3.57
CA HIS A 119 -0.59 -4.57 -2.17
C HIS A 119 -1.98 -4.93 -1.61
N LEU A 120 -2.98 -5.25 -2.43
CA LEU A 120 -4.34 -5.51 -1.96
C LEU A 120 -4.48 -6.98 -1.50
N GLN A 121 -4.54 -7.21 -0.19
CA GLN A 121 -4.69 -8.54 0.41
C GLN A 121 -6.14 -9.00 0.57
N ASP A 122 -7.06 -8.04 0.64
CA ASP A 122 -8.49 -8.35 0.74
C ASP A 122 -8.98 -8.70 -0.66
N GLN A 123 -9.46 -9.94 -0.82
CA GLN A 123 -9.89 -10.48 -2.11
C GLN A 123 -11.02 -9.64 -2.72
N MET A 124 -11.99 -9.22 -1.90
CA MET A 124 -13.12 -8.42 -2.36
C MET A 124 -12.64 -7.03 -2.80
N LEU A 125 -11.70 -6.44 -2.06
CA LEU A 125 -11.10 -5.16 -2.41
C LEU A 125 -10.26 -5.25 -3.69
N TYR A 126 -9.51 -6.33 -3.86
CA TYR A 126 -8.72 -6.59 -5.06
C TYR A 126 -9.62 -6.71 -6.30
N GLU A 127 -10.67 -7.51 -6.22
CA GLU A 127 -11.65 -7.66 -7.30
C GLU A 127 -12.36 -6.33 -7.61
N ALA A 128 -12.76 -5.57 -6.58
CA ALA A 128 -13.34 -4.25 -6.77
C ALA A 128 -12.37 -3.27 -7.43
N PHE A 129 -11.08 -3.33 -7.07
CA PHE A 129 -10.03 -2.52 -7.67
C PHE A 129 -9.78 -2.88 -9.14
N LEU A 130 -9.81 -4.16 -9.50
CA LEU A 130 -9.64 -4.61 -10.89
C LEU A 130 -10.70 -4.02 -11.83
N GLN A 131 -11.93 -3.81 -11.34
CA GLN A 131 -13.02 -3.21 -12.11
C GLN A 131 -12.87 -1.70 -12.34
N LEU A 132 -11.89 -1.03 -11.73
CA LEU A 132 -11.60 0.38 -12.00
C LEU A 132 -10.98 0.56 -13.39
N THR A 133 -11.21 1.74 -13.98
CA THR A 133 -10.50 2.14 -15.20
C THR A 133 -9.02 2.39 -14.91
N ASP A 134 -8.15 2.23 -15.91
CA ASP A 134 -6.70 2.43 -15.75
C ASP A 134 -6.36 3.83 -15.23
N LYS A 135 -7.13 4.84 -15.65
CA LYS A 135 -6.98 6.21 -15.17
C LYS A 135 -7.32 6.36 -13.69
N GLN A 136 -8.37 5.67 -13.22
CA GLN A 136 -8.71 5.62 -11.80
C GLN A 136 -7.62 4.89 -11.00
N LYS A 137 -7.14 3.74 -11.49
CA LYS A 137 -6.04 2.99 -10.87
C LYS A 137 -4.77 3.84 -10.76
N LYS A 138 -4.39 4.54 -11.83
CA LYS A 138 -3.22 5.43 -11.87
C LYS A 138 -3.33 6.60 -10.89
N VAL A 139 -4.49 7.26 -10.83
CA VAL A 139 -4.73 8.35 -9.86
C VAL A 139 -4.65 7.83 -8.42
N LEU A 140 -5.20 6.64 -8.14
CA LEU A 140 -5.08 6.02 -6.81
C LEU A 140 -3.62 5.66 -6.48
N ALA A 141 -2.88 5.07 -7.41
CA ALA A 141 -1.47 4.72 -7.22
C ALA A 141 -0.62 5.96 -6.93
N GLN A 142 -0.77 7.04 -7.70
CA GLN A 142 -0.03 8.28 -7.47
C GLN A 142 -0.31 8.91 -6.09
N ILE A 143 -1.55 8.82 -5.61
CA ILE A 143 -1.94 9.35 -4.30
C ILE A 143 -1.44 8.45 -3.16
N TYR A 144 -1.70 7.15 -3.23
CA TYR A 144 -1.50 6.23 -2.10
C TYR A 144 -0.14 5.56 -2.05
N LEU A 145 0.54 5.41 -3.20
CA LEU A 145 1.87 4.82 -3.28
C LEU A 145 2.96 5.89 -3.28
N HIS A 146 2.79 6.93 -4.09
CA HIS A 146 3.82 7.95 -4.31
C HIS A 146 3.59 9.24 -3.50
N GLY A 147 2.45 9.37 -2.82
CA GLY A 147 2.12 10.53 -1.99
C GLY A 147 2.04 11.85 -2.77
N VAL A 148 1.72 11.78 -4.06
CA VAL A 148 1.64 12.94 -4.95
C VAL A 148 0.29 13.63 -4.76
N SER A 149 0.28 14.96 -4.69
CA SER A 149 -0.95 15.73 -4.51
C SER A 149 -1.81 15.74 -5.77
N MET A 150 -3.13 15.93 -5.62
CA MET A 150 -4.05 16.03 -6.77
C MET A 150 -3.67 17.14 -7.75
N GLN A 151 -3.01 18.19 -7.27
CA GLN A 151 -2.51 19.27 -8.14
C GLN A 151 -1.33 18.78 -8.99
N GLU A 152 -0.34 18.13 -8.39
CA GLU A 152 0.82 17.60 -9.12
C GLU A 152 0.40 16.51 -10.12
N ILE A 153 -0.59 15.68 -9.77
CA ILE A 153 -1.18 14.72 -10.70
C ILE A 153 -1.83 15.44 -11.88
N ALA A 154 -2.62 16.49 -11.60
CA ALA A 154 -3.29 17.29 -12.61
C ALA A 154 -2.28 17.94 -13.57
N ASP A 155 -1.21 18.51 -13.02
CA ASP A 155 -0.12 19.11 -13.78
C ASP A 155 0.62 18.06 -14.64
N SER A 156 0.88 16.87 -14.08
CA SER A 156 1.54 15.77 -14.81
C SER A 156 0.71 15.17 -15.94
N LEU A 157 -0.62 15.22 -15.83
CA LEU A 157 -1.57 14.67 -16.80
C LEU A 157 -2.14 15.75 -17.75
N GLY A 158 -1.79 17.03 -17.56
CA GLY A 158 -2.33 18.14 -18.34
C GLY A 158 -3.83 18.37 -18.11
N GLU A 159 -4.33 18.06 -16.92
CA GLU A 159 -5.75 18.11 -16.57
C GLU A 159 -6.03 19.11 -15.44
N SER A 160 -7.32 19.37 -15.14
CA SER A 160 -7.67 20.21 -14.00
C SER A 160 -7.66 19.42 -12.69
N ARG A 161 -7.26 20.09 -11.60
CA ARG A 161 -7.33 19.53 -10.23
C ARG A 161 -8.73 19.00 -9.90
N GLN A 162 -9.77 19.70 -10.34
CA GLN A 162 -11.16 19.29 -10.15
C GLN A 162 -11.47 17.98 -10.87
N ASN A 163 -10.91 17.76 -12.06
CA ASN A 163 -11.09 16.49 -12.76
C ASN A 163 -10.39 15.33 -12.04
N ILE A 164 -9.16 15.53 -11.57
CA ILE A 164 -8.44 14.52 -10.77
C ILE A 164 -9.20 14.20 -9.48
N SER A 165 -9.69 15.22 -8.78
CA SER A 165 -10.53 15.05 -7.58
C SER A 165 -11.80 14.24 -7.89
N ARG A 166 -12.46 14.52 -9.02
CA ARG A 166 -13.64 13.76 -9.47
C ARG A 166 -13.29 12.31 -9.81
N ILE A 167 -12.17 12.07 -10.48
CA ILE A 167 -11.69 10.71 -10.82
C ILE A 167 -11.42 9.92 -9.54
N HIS A 168 -10.69 10.50 -8.60
CA HIS A 168 -10.40 9.90 -7.29
C HIS A 168 -11.70 9.57 -6.54
N LYS A 169 -12.60 10.56 -6.39
CA LYS A 169 -13.89 10.35 -5.70
C LYS A 169 -14.72 9.25 -6.34
N ARG A 170 -14.82 9.22 -7.68
CA ARG A 170 -15.55 8.17 -8.41
C ARG A 170 -14.91 6.80 -8.26
N ALA A 171 -13.59 6.72 -8.21
CA ALA A 171 -12.89 5.47 -7.99
C ALA A 171 -13.21 4.89 -6.60
N ILE A 172 -13.11 5.71 -5.55
CA ILE A 172 -13.44 5.30 -4.18
C ILE A 172 -14.91 4.90 -4.06
N GLU A 173 -15.82 5.67 -4.66
CA GLU A 173 -17.25 5.35 -4.63
C GLU A 173 -17.54 4.01 -5.31
N LYS A 174 -16.91 3.76 -6.47
CA LYS A 174 -17.07 2.48 -7.18
C LYS A 174 -16.57 1.30 -6.34
N ILE A 175 -15.43 1.44 -5.67
CA ILE A 175 -14.93 0.41 -4.73
C ILE A 175 -15.96 0.17 -3.62
N ARG A 176 -16.47 1.23 -2.98
CA ARG A 176 -17.45 1.10 -1.88
C ARG A 176 -18.73 0.39 -2.30
N VAL A 177 -19.29 0.76 -3.45
CA VAL A 177 -20.50 0.12 -3.98
C VAL A 177 -20.25 -1.37 -4.20
N LEU A 178 -19.12 -1.73 -4.84
CA LEU A 178 -18.78 -3.12 -5.10
C LEU A 178 -18.60 -3.92 -3.80
N LEU A 179 -17.95 -3.35 -2.79
CA LEU A 179 -17.78 -4.02 -1.49
C LEU A 179 -19.12 -4.22 -0.77
N ASN A 180 -20.01 -3.22 -0.78
CA ASN A 180 -21.31 -3.32 -0.13
C ASN A 180 -22.24 -4.32 -0.84
N SER A 181 -22.26 -4.34 -2.17
CA SER A 181 -23.07 -5.30 -2.94
C SER A 181 -22.63 -6.76 -2.75
N GLN A 182 -21.36 -6.99 -2.45
CA GLN A 182 -20.84 -8.33 -2.19
C GLN A 182 -21.02 -8.75 -0.71
N ALA A 183 -21.14 -7.80 0.22
CA ALA A 183 -21.50 -8.07 1.61
C ALA A 183 -22.96 -8.56 1.75
N GLU A 184 -23.90 -7.94 1.01
CA GLU A 184 -25.32 -8.36 1.00
C GLU A 184 -25.55 -9.74 0.34
N GLY A 185 -24.64 -10.18 -0.53
CA GLY A 185 -24.67 -11.51 -1.13
C GLY A 185 -24.21 -12.63 -0.19
N ASN A 186 -23.37 -12.31 0.80
CA ASN A 186 -22.78 -13.30 1.70
C ASN A 186 -23.73 -13.65 2.88
N ASP A 187 -24.47 -12.66 3.40
CA ASP A 187 -25.46 -12.85 4.49
C ASP A 187 -26.63 -13.78 4.08
N ASN A 188 -27.04 -13.77 2.81
CA ASN A 188 -28.10 -14.66 2.32
C ASN A 188 -27.66 -16.12 2.13
N SER A 189 -26.35 -16.41 2.15
CA SER A 189 -25.82 -17.77 2.02
C SER A 189 -25.61 -18.46 3.37
N GLU A 190 -25.52 -17.70 4.46
CA GLU A 190 -25.35 -18.21 5.83
C GLU A 190 -26.67 -18.46 6.55
N SER A 191 -27.78 -17.88 6.09
CA SER A 191 -29.13 -18.13 6.66
C SER A 191 -29.84 -19.37 6.09
N ALA A 192 -29.22 -20.08 5.14
CA ALA A 192 -29.81 -21.26 4.49
C ALA A 192 -29.06 -22.58 4.78
N ARG A 193 -28.26 -22.62 5.86
CA ARG A 193 -27.63 -23.85 6.37
C ARG A 193 -28.04 -24.14 7.81
#